data_AF-A0A015TXD6-F1
#
_entry.id   AF-A0A015TXD6-F1
#
_cell.length_a   1.000
_cell.length_b   1.000
_cell.length_c   1.000
_cell.angle_alpha   90.00
_cell.angle_beta   90.00
_cell.angle_gamma   90.00
#
_symmetry.space_group_name_H-M   'P 1'
#
loop_
_entity.id
_entity.type
_entity.pdbx_description
1 polymer ?
#
loop_
_entity_poly.entity_id
_entity_poly.type
_entity_poly.pdbx_seq_one_letter_code
_entity_poly.pdbx_strand_id
1 'polypeptide(L)'
;MTTYSIGIFSMALKFGSIMTLFESTFSMAWNQYLFRIVTEEKQKIMVVHMLEVVVPIIFMIALSIGLFSHEIIYYFADPKYIESSKYIACISFSISLLSVSTVMQTGPKVLSKTQYLSYSFFISCVTNLILLFLLTKEYQLLGVVWAMIIANSILVISSWYFSNKIYPIRFKLPLLLIEYVFGIMICSYLCFDDRELVCRIILEIVMIAFYLFLLWRAVNRYRRSC
;
A
#
# COMPACT_ATOMS: atom_id res chain seq x y z
N MET A 1 25.41 -3.37 10.35
CA MET A 1 24.37 -4.41 10.44
C MET A 1 25.06 -5.75 10.64
N THR A 2 24.62 -6.57 11.59
CA THR A 2 25.13 -7.93 11.77
C THR A 2 24.47 -8.87 10.76
N THR A 3 25.15 -9.95 10.33
CA THR A 3 24.66 -10.92 9.33
C THR A 3 23.28 -11.50 9.68
N TYR A 4 22.95 -11.55 10.97
CA TYR A 4 21.66 -11.99 11.48
C TYR A 4 20.50 -11.05 11.11
N SER A 5 20.69 -9.73 11.24
CA SER A 5 19.70 -8.71 10.86
C SER A 5 19.36 -8.76 9.37
N ILE A 6 20.36 -9.04 8.52
CA ILE A 6 20.17 -9.17 7.07
C ILE A 6 19.35 -10.43 6.75
N GLY A 7 19.54 -11.52 7.50
CA GLY A 7 18.75 -12.74 7.38
C GLY A 7 17.27 -12.54 7.71
N ILE A 8 16.97 -11.84 8.81
CA ILE A 8 15.59 -11.44 9.20
C ILE A 8 14.93 -10.61 8.10
N PHE A 9 15.63 -9.60 7.59
CA PHE A 9 15.07 -8.75 6.54
C PHE A 9 14.83 -9.49 5.23
N SER A 10 15.75 -10.37 4.84
CA SER A 10 15.61 -11.18 3.63
C SER A 10 14.40 -12.12 3.72
N MET A 11 14.13 -12.68 4.92
CA MET A 11 12.91 -13.44 5.20
C MET A 11 11.67 -12.56 5.03
N ALA A 12 11.68 -11.36 5.62
CA ALA A 12 10.56 -10.42 5.52
C ALA A 12 10.29 -10.00 4.06
N LEU A 13 11.34 -9.76 3.28
CA LEU A 13 11.24 -9.47 1.86
C LEU A 13 10.64 -10.62 1.07
N LYS A 14 11.00 -11.89 1.34
CA LYS A 14 10.41 -13.05 0.65
C LYS A 14 8.89 -13.10 0.80
N PHE A 15 8.39 -12.84 2.01
CA PHE A 15 6.95 -12.74 2.24
C PHE A 15 6.35 -11.48 1.60
N GLY A 16 7.06 -10.35 1.65
CA GLY A 16 6.70 -9.13 0.93
C GLY A 16 6.60 -9.35 -0.58
N SER A 17 7.38 -10.26 -1.16
CA SER A 17 7.35 -10.57 -2.59
C SER A 17 5.97 -11.08 -3.04
N ILE A 18 5.23 -11.77 -2.17
CA ILE A 18 3.86 -12.21 -2.45
C ILE A 18 2.98 -10.99 -2.74
N MET A 19 3.12 -9.94 -1.91
CA MET A 19 2.40 -8.68 -2.11
C MET A 19 2.88 -7.94 -3.36
N THR A 20 4.18 -7.99 -3.69
CA THR A 20 4.66 -7.41 -4.96
C THR A 20 4.08 -8.10 -6.18
N LEU A 21 3.89 -9.42 -6.16
CA LEU A 21 3.24 -10.16 -7.25
C LEU A 21 1.78 -9.73 -7.40
N PHE A 22 1.10 -9.51 -6.28
CA PHE A 22 -0.26 -8.99 -6.26
C PHE A 22 -0.32 -7.57 -6.87
N GLU A 23 0.59 -6.68 -6.47
CA GLU A 23 0.72 -5.34 -7.03
C GLU A 23 0.99 -5.38 -8.54
N SER A 24 1.93 -6.22 -9.01
CA SER A 24 2.26 -6.28 -10.43
C SER A 24 1.10 -6.80 -11.27
N THR A 25 0.39 -7.80 -10.75
CA THR A 25 -0.80 -8.37 -11.42
C THR A 25 -1.91 -7.32 -11.49
N PHE A 26 -2.15 -6.62 -10.38
CA PHE A 26 -3.11 -5.54 -10.30
C PHE A 26 -2.74 -4.39 -11.25
N SER A 27 -1.49 -3.94 -11.26
CA SER A 27 -1.01 -2.90 -12.17
C SER A 27 -1.22 -3.28 -13.63
N MET A 28 -0.98 -4.55 -14.00
CA MET A 28 -1.14 -5.01 -15.36
C MET A 28 -2.61 -5.01 -15.79
N ALA A 29 -3.50 -5.56 -14.95
CA ALA A 29 -4.94 -5.54 -15.17
C ALA A 29 -5.48 -4.10 -15.26
N TRP A 30 -5.01 -3.23 -14.37
CA TRP A 30 -5.39 -1.83 -14.33
C TRP A 30 -4.95 -1.07 -15.58
N ASN A 31 -3.71 -1.25 -16.03
CA ASN A 31 -3.24 -0.61 -17.26
C ASN A 31 -4.06 -1.07 -18.47
N GLN A 32 -4.37 -2.37 -18.59
CA GLN A 32 -5.21 -2.88 -19.68
C GLN A 32 -6.63 -2.29 -19.65
N TYR A 33 -7.23 -2.20 -18.46
CA TYR A 33 -8.53 -1.60 -18.26
C TYR A 33 -8.51 -0.11 -18.65
N LEU A 34 -7.47 0.61 -18.24
CA LEU A 34 -7.29 2.01 -18.55
C LEU A 34 -7.24 2.27 -20.06
N PHE A 35 -6.42 1.52 -20.80
CA PHE A 35 -6.29 1.66 -22.25
C PHE A 35 -7.60 1.41 -23.00
N ARG A 36 -8.51 0.58 -22.46
CA ARG A 36 -9.84 0.34 -23.05
C ARG A 36 -10.80 1.52 -22.89
N ILE A 37 -10.52 2.44 -21.97
CA ILE A 37 -11.48 3.41 -21.43
C ILE A 37 -11.14 4.86 -21.76
N VAL A 38 -9.96 5.09 -22.34
CA VAL A 38 -9.51 6.43 -22.76
C VAL A 38 -10.43 7.08 -23.81
N THR A 39 -11.37 6.35 -24.40
CA THR A 39 -12.17 6.79 -25.53
C THR A 39 -13.32 7.76 -25.21
N GLU A 40 -13.83 7.85 -23.96
CA GLU A 40 -14.95 8.74 -23.62
C GLU A 40 -14.92 9.37 -22.20
N GLU A 41 -15.35 10.63 -22.08
CA GLU A 41 -15.42 11.34 -20.79
C GLU A 41 -16.38 10.72 -19.78
N LYS A 42 -17.42 10.04 -20.25
CA LYS A 42 -18.44 9.40 -19.41
C LYS A 42 -17.85 8.25 -18.58
N GLN A 43 -16.77 7.63 -19.05
CA GLN A 43 -16.14 6.51 -18.36
C GLN A 43 -15.18 6.95 -17.24
N LYS A 44 -14.85 8.25 -17.11
CA LYS A 44 -14.05 8.80 -15.99
C LYS A 44 -14.71 8.53 -14.63
N ILE A 45 -16.05 8.60 -14.56
CA ILE A 45 -16.82 8.36 -13.33
C ILE A 45 -16.77 6.88 -12.93
N MET A 46 -16.74 5.99 -13.92
CA MET A 46 -16.63 4.55 -13.72
C MET A 46 -15.25 4.17 -13.16
N VAL A 47 -14.19 4.81 -13.65
CA VAL A 47 -12.83 4.68 -13.13
C VAL A 47 -12.78 5.10 -11.65
N VAL A 48 -13.33 6.26 -11.29
CA VAL A 48 -13.35 6.71 -9.88
C VAL A 48 -14.07 5.71 -8.96
N HIS A 49 -15.23 5.18 -9.40
CA HIS A 49 -15.96 4.19 -8.60
C HIS A 49 -15.21 2.87 -8.46
N MET A 50 -14.54 2.38 -9.51
CA MET A 50 -13.69 1.19 -9.39
C MET A 50 -12.56 1.43 -8.40
N LEU A 51 -11.94 2.61 -8.43
CA LEU A 51 -10.86 2.93 -7.52
C LEU A 51 -11.32 2.97 -6.06
N GLU A 52 -12.53 3.48 -5.80
CA GLU A 52 -13.13 3.45 -4.46
C GLU A 52 -13.42 2.03 -3.94
N VAL A 53 -13.48 1.02 -4.82
CA VAL A 53 -13.69 -0.38 -4.44
C VAL A 53 -12.37 -1.14 -4.37
N VAL A 54 -11.46 -0.91 -5.31
CA VAL A 54 -10.23 -1.69 -5.43
C VAL A 54 -9.17 -1.28 -4.41
N VAL A 55 -9.06 0.02 -4.12
CA VAL A 55 -8.11 0.52 -3.11
C VAL A 55 -8.33 -0.12 -1.73
N PRO A 56 -9.56 -0.15 -1.15
CA PRO A 56 -9.79 -0.82 0.12
C PRO A 56 -9.49 -2.32 0.07
N ILE A 57 -9.76 -3.00 -1.05
CA ILE A 57 -9.43 -4.43 -1.21
C ILE A 57 -7.92 -4.66 -1.14
N ILE A 58 -7.12 -3.81 -1.80
CA ILE A 58 -5.66 -3.92 -1.78
C ILE A 58 -5.13 -3.71 -0.36
N PHE A 59 -5.61 -2.69 0.35
CA PHE A 59 -5.22 -2.45 1.73
C PHE A 59 -5.66 -3.60 2.66
N MET A 60 -6.85 -4.15 2.46
CA MET A 60 -7.35 -5.29 3.22
C MET A 60 -6.41 -6.50 3.07
N ILE A 61 -6.03 -6.84 1.83
CA ILE A 61 -5.11 -7.97 1.57
C ILE A 61 -3.74 -7.70 2.20
N ALA A 62 -3.19 -6.49 2.04
CA ALA A 62 -1.90 -6.12 2.61
C ALA A 62 -1.87 -6.26 4.14
N LEU A 63 -2.93 -5.80 4.80
CA LEU A 63 -3.05 -5.83 6.25
C LEU A 63 -3.31 -7.24 6.79
N SER A 64 -4.12 -8.06 6.10
CA SER A 64 -4.29 -9.48 6.43
C SER A 64 -2.96 -10.23 6.34
N ILE A 65 -2.16 -10.01 5.30
CA ILE A 65 -0.82 -10.63 5.19
C ILE A 65 0.07 -10.16 6.35
N GLY A 66 0.02 -8.88 6.71
CA GLY A 66 0.76 -8.33 7.84
C GLY A 66 0.35 -8.92 9.20
N LEU A 67 -0.95 -9.14 9.42
CA LEU A 67 -1.47 -9.76 10.63
C LEU A 67 -1.11 -11.25 10.71
N PHE A 68 -1.35 -12.03 9.66
CA PHE A 68 -0.99 -13.45 9.64
C PHE A 68 0.52 -13.72 9.60
N SER A 69 1.35 -12.70 9.35
CA SER A 69 2.81 -12.87 9.24
C SER A 69 3.46 -13.55 10.47
N HIS A 70 2.95 -13.31 11.67
CA HIS A 70 3.46 -13.94 12.90
C HIS A 70 3.14 -15.44 12.93
N GLU A 71 1.89 -15.81 12.65
CA GLU A 71 1.44 -17.21 12.59
C GLU A 71 2.19 -17.98 11.50
N ILE A 72 2.33 -17.36 10.33
CA ILE A 72 3.05 -17.93 9.19
C ILE A 72 4.51 -18.20 9.59
N ILE A 73 5.18 -17.25 10.24
CA ILE A 73 6.57 -17.43 10.67
C ILE A 73 6.66 -18.46 11.81
N TYR A 74 5.73 -18.47 12.76
CA TYR A 74 5.74 -19.43 13.87
C TYR A 74 5.58 -20.88 13.39
N TYR A 75 4.73 -21.12 12.39
CA TYR A 75 4.50 -22.46 11.85
C TYR A 75 5.51 -22.88 10.77
N PHE A 76 6.01 -21.95 9.93
CA PHE A 76 6.90 -22.28 8.82
C PHE A 76 8.38 -21.98 9.06
N ALA A 77 8.73 -21.20 10.08
CA ALA A 77 10.10 -20.78 10.34
C ALA A 77 10.50 -20.94 11.81
N ASP A 78 11.81 -20.92 12.04
CA ASP A 78 12.39 -21.02 13.38
C ASP A 78 11.96 -19.79 14.23
N PRO A 79 11.62 -19.93 15.53
CA PRO A 79 11.23 -18.82 16.40
C PRO A 79 12.24 -17.67 16.43
N LYS A 80 13.48 -17.95 16.05
CA LYS A 80 14.53 -16.95 15.83
C LYS A 80 14.21 -15.91 14.75
N TYR A 81 13.21 -16.13 13.90
CA TYR A 81 12.76 -15.20 12.86
C TYR A 81 11.45 -14.49 13.18
N ILE A 82 10.87 -14.67 14.38
CA ILE A 82 9.60 -14.03 14.77
C ILE A 82 9.66 -12.51 14.64
N GLU A 83 10.81 -11.88 14.89
CA GLU A 83 10.99 -10.44 14.68
C GLU A 83 10.77 -10.00 13.21
N SER A 84 10.94 -10.91 12.25
CA SER A 84 10.68 -10.66 10.82
C SER A 84 9.22 -10.28 10.56
N SER A 85 8.28 -10.76 11.40
CA SER A 85 6.84 -10.51 11.25
C SER A 85 6.49 -9.02 11.27
N LYS A 86 7.14 -8.25 12.15
CA LYS A 86 6.94 -6.80 12.28
C LYS A 86 7.31 -6.07 10.98
N TYR A 87 8.36 -6.52 10.31
CA TYR A 87 8.82 -5.94 9.04
C TYR A 87 7.93 -6.35 7.87
N ILE A 88 7.38 -7.57 7.85
CA ILE A 88 6.47 -8.03 6.78
C ILE A 88 5.23 -7.14 6.69
N ALA A 89 4.59 -6.84 7.83
CA ALA A 89 3.40 -5.99 7.83
C ALA A 89 3.68 -4.61 7.22
N CYS A 90 4.79 -4.00 7.60
CA CYS A 90 5.19 -2.69 7.12
C CYS A 90 5.63 -2.70 5.65
N ILE A 91 6.32 -3.75 5.19
CA ILE A 91 6.68 -3.93 3.77
C ILE A 91 5.41 -4.11 2.93
N SER A 92 4.46 -4.95 3.37
CA SER A 92 3.18 -5.15 2.70
C SER A 92 2.38 -3.84 2.61
N PHE A 93 2.37 -3.04 3.67
CA PHE A 93 1.76 -1.71 3.67
C PHE A 93 2.46 -0.73 2.72
N SER A 94 3.80 -0.76 2.67
CA SER A 94 4.56 0.03 1.71
C SER A 94 4.21 -0.35 0.26
N ILE A 95 4.04 -1.65 -0.03
CA ILE A 95 3.66 -2.13 -1.36
C ILE A 95 2.21 -1.77 -1.69
N SER A 96 1.28 -1.79 -0.74
CA SER A 96 -0.10 -1.33 -1.01
C SER A 96 -0.14 0.15 -1.39
N LEU A 97 0.71 1.00 -0.79
CA LEU A 97 0.88 2.39 -1.19
C LEU A 97 1.42 2.51 -2.62
N LEU A 98 2.33 1.62 -3.03
CA LEU A 98 2.80 1.55 -4.41
C LEU A 98 1.64 1.26 -5.36
N SER A 99 0.79 0.28 -5.05
CA SER A 99 -0.41 -0.03 -5.84
C SER A 99 -1.35 1.18 -6.00
N VAL A 100 -1.54 1.93 -4.91
CA VAL A 100 -2.34 3.17 -4.93
C VAL A 100 -1.69 4.23 -5.78
N SER A 101 -0.36 4.36 -5.74
CA SER A 101 0.38 5.28 -6.60
C SER A 101 0.23 4.91 -8.08
N THR A 102 0.24 3.62 -8.42
CA THR A 102 0.03 3.10 -9.77
C THR A 102 -1.35 3.50 -10.29
N VAL A 103 -2.35 3.45 -9.42
CA VAL A 103 -3.71 3.93 -9.64
C VAL A 103 -3.77 5.46 -9.81
N MET A 104 -3.04 6.24 -9.03
CA MET A 104 -3.04 7.71 -9.15
C MET A 104 -2.37 8.20 -10.43
N GLN A 105 -1.34 7.47 -10.88
CA GLN A 105 -0.62 7.73 -12.14
C GLN A 105 -1.46 7.48 -13.40
N THR A 106 -2.69 6.98 -13.25
CA THR A 106 -3.69 6.83 -14.31
C THR A 106 -3.89 8.11 -15.11
N GLY A 107 -4.05 9.27 -14.46
CA GLY A 107 -4.24 10.56 -15.13
C GLY A 107 -3.13 10.89 -16.14
N PRO A 108 -1.86 10.97 -15.73
CA PRO A 108 -0.76 11.24 -16.65
C PRO A 108 -0.50 10.11 -17.67
N LYS A 109 -0.82 8.84 -17.36
CA LYS A 109 -0.79 7.73 -18.33
C LYS A 109 -1.82 7.92 -19.45
N VAL A 110 -3.05 8.32 -19.13
CA VAL A 110 -4.12 8.59 -20.11
C VAL A 110 -3.74 9.73 -21.04
N LEU A 111 -3.15 10.81 -20.50
CA LEU A 111 -2.69 11.94 -21.33
C LEU A 111 -1.37 11.68 -22.07
N SER A 112 -0.80 10.47 -22.00
CA SER A 112 0.50 10.12 -22.61
C SER A 112 1.64 11.05 -22.17
N LYS A 113 1.54 11.69 -21.00
CA LYS A 113 2.57 12.57 -20.44
C LYS A 113 3.43 11.78 -19.46
N THR A 114 4.17 10.81 -19.99
CA THR A 114 5.12 9.95 -19.25
C THR A 114 6.19 10.72 -18.47
N GLN A 115 6.49 11.96 -18.87
CA GLN A 115 7.43 12.83 -18.16
C GLN A 115 7.06 13.01 -16.68
N TYR A 116 5.77 13.12 -16.35
CA TYR A 116 5.32 13.30 -14.95
C TYR A 116 5.41 12.02 -14.11
N LEU A 117 5.33 10.84 -14.75
CA LEU A 117 5.60 9.56 -14.08
C LEU A 117 7.07 9.49 -13.68
N SER A 118 7.97 9.80 -14.62
CA SER A 118 9.42 9.79 -14.37
C SER A 118 9.80 10.77 -13.27
N TYR A 119 9.24 11.99 -13.26
CA TYR A 119 9.50 12.94 -12.17
C TYR A 119 9.01 12.44 -10.80
N SER A 120 7.81 11.85 -10.73
CA SER A 120 7.27 11.32 -9.47
C SER A 120 8.13 10.17 -8.93
N PHE A 121 8.54 9.25 -9.82
CA PHE A 121 9.46 8.17 -9.46
C PHE A 121 10.83 8.68 -9.03
N PHE A 122 11.37 9.68 -9.72
CA PHE A 122 12.66 10.26 -9.39
C PHE A 122 12.65 10.92 -8.01
N ILE A 123 11.61 11.71 -7.70
CA ILE A 123 11.41 12.32 -6.40
C ILE A 123 11.31 11.26 -5.30
N SER A 124 10.52 10.21 -5.53
CA SER A 124 10.38 9.11 -4.57
C SER A 124 11.70 8.37 -4.35
N CYS A 125 12.44 8.06 -5.42
CA CYS A 125 13.70 7.34 -5.35
C CYS A 125 14.78 8.14 -4.61
N VAL A 126 14.91 9.44 -4.93
CA VAL A 126 15.83 10.34 -4.23
C VAL A 126 15.46 10.43 -2.74
N THR A 127 14.17 10.57 -2.44
CA THR A 127 13.71 10.64 -1.05
C THR A 127 13.97 9.34 -0.31
N ASN A 128 13.73 8.20 -0.95
CA ASN A 128 14.02 6.87 -0.39
C ASN A 128 15.51 6.75 -0.06
N LEU A 129 16.41 7.14 -0.96
CA LEU A 129 17.86 7.08 -0.72
C LEU A 129 18.30 7.95 0.44
N ILE A 130 17.76 9.18 0.53
CA ILE A 130 18.07 10.12 1.61
C ILE A 130 17.59 9.56 2.96
N LEU A 131 16.34 9.11 3.03
CA LEU A 131 15.79 8.53 4.27
C LEU A 131 16.47 7.22 4.63
N LEU A 132 16.79 6.39 3.64
CA LEU A 132 17.52 5.15 3.88
C LEU A 132 18.86 5.49 4.56
N PHE A 133 19.60 6.48 4.08
CA PHE A 133 20.89 6.84 4.68
C PHE A 133 20.75 7.44 6.10
N LEU A 134 19.75 8.29 6.33
CA LEU A 134 19.48 8.92 7.63
C LEU A 134 18.93 7.91 8.65
N LEU A 135 17.84 7.22 8.32
CA LEU A 135 17.13 6.34 9.24
C LEU A 135 17.87 5.03 9.50
N THR A 136 18.65 4.53 8.52
CA THR A 136 19.47 3.32 8.76
C THR A 136 20.54 3.58 9.82
N LYS A 137 21.04 4.82 9.91
CA LYS A 137 22.08 5.19 10.89
C LYS A 137 21.56 5.17 12.33
N GLU A 138 20.30 5.56 12.55
CA GLU A 138 19.69 5.59 13.90
C GLU A 138 18.88 4.33 14.24
N TYR A 139 18.10 3.77 13.31
CA TYR A 139 17.09 2.73 13.57
C TYR A 139 17.37 1.38 12.89
N GLN A 140 18.53 1.22 12.23
CA GLN A 140 18.92 -0.02 11.54
C GLN A 140 17.81 -0.54 10.59
N LEU A 141 17.25 -1.72 10.88
CA LEU A 141 16.22 -2.39 10.07
C LEU A 141 14.88 -1.67 10.06
N LEU A 142 14.45 -1.13 11.20
CA LEU A 142 13.22 -0.36 11.28
C LEU A 142 13.33 0.88 10.38
N GLY A 143 14.51 1.49 10.37
CA GLY A 143 14.79 2.65 9.53
C GLY A 143 14.59 2.40 8.03
N VAL A 144 14.98 1.22 7.55
CA VAL A 144 14.78 0.81 6.14
C VAL A 144 13.29 0.77 5.79
N VAL A 145 12.50 0.15 6.65
CA VAL A 145 11.07 -0.06 6.41
C VAL A 145 10.28 1.24 6.51
N TRP A 146 10.60 2.10 7.48
CA TRP A 146 10.02 3.43 7.57
C TRP A 146 10.38 4.32 6.37
N ALA A 147 11.62 4.23 5.87
CA ALA A 147 12.03 4.93 4.66
C ALA A 147 11.18 4.49 3.45
N MET A 148 10.92 3.19 3.29
CA MET A 148 10.07 2.67 2.22
C MET A 148 8.62 3.19 2.31
N ILE A 149 8.03 3.25 3.51
CA ILE A 149 6.66 3.77 3.69
C ILE A 149 6.60 5.26 3.32
N ILE A 150 7.56 6.05 3.80
CA ILE A 150 7.60 7.49 3.55
C ILE A 150 7.85 7.77 2.07
N ALA A 151 8.78 7.08 1.44
CA ALA A 151 9.06 7.21 0.01
C ALA A 151 7.82 6.89 -0.84
N ASN A 152 7.14 5.77 -0.56
CA ASN A 152 5.93 5.41 -1.30
C ASN A 152 4.76 6.35 -1.01
N SER A 153 4.68 6.94 0.18
CA SER A 153 3.70 7.99 0.49
C SER A 153 3.96 9.26 -0.32
N ILE A 154 5.22 9.67 -0.45
CA ILE A 154 5.63 10.81 -1.29
C ILE A 154 5.34 10.51 -2.77
N LEU A 155 5.52 9.26 -3.21
CA LEU A 155 5.13 8.82 -4.55
C LEU A 155 3.63 8.98 -4.78
N VAL A 156 2.79 8.56 -3.83
CA VAL A 156 1.32 8.74 -3.90
C VAL A 156 0.95 10.22 -3.94
N ILE A 157 1.52 11.05 -3.06
CA ILE A 157 1.24 12.49 -2.98
C ILE A 157 1.65 13.19 -4.27
N SER A 158 2.86 12.92 -4.77
CA SER A 158 3.35 13.48 -6.03
C SER A 158 2.49 13.05 -7.20
N SER A 159 2.15 11.77 -7.27
CA SER A 159 1.27 11.22 -8.30
C SER A 159 -0.11 11.87 -8.26
N TRP A 160 -0.68 12.07 -7.07
CA TRP A 160 -1.96 12.76 -6.90
C TRP A 160 -1.87 14.24 -7.31
N TYR A 161 -0.81 14.96 -6.95
CA TYR A 161 -0.61 16.36 -7.32
C TYR A 161 -0.52 16.55 -8.84
N PHE A 162 0.27 15.72 -9.53
CA PHE A 162 0.37 15.76 -10.99
C PHE A 162 -0.91 15.32 -11.67
N SER A 163 -1.57 14.28 -11.16
CA SER A 163 -2.85 13.81 -11.69
C SER A 163 -3.90 14.91 -11.58
N ASN A 164 -4.08 15.52 -10.42
CA ASN A 164 -5.06 16.59 -10.19
C ASN A 164 -4.80 17.85 -11.05
N LYS A 165 -3.52 18.17 -11.32
CA LYS A 165 -3.13 19.33 -12.14
C LYS A 165 -3.42 19.14 -13.63
N ILE A 166 -3.32 17.91 -14.13
CA ILE A 166 -3.44 17.60 -15.56
C ILE A 166 -4.85 17.09 -15.90
N TYR A 167 -5.44 16.30 -14.99
CA TYR A 167 -6.77 15.73 -15.10
C TYR A 167 -7.43 15.73 -13.72
N PRO A 168 -8.35 16.66 -13.43
CA PRO A 168 -9.03 16.71 -12.14
C PRO A 168 -10.01 15.53 -12.00
N ILE A 169 -9.44 14.36 -11.73
CA ILE A 169 -10.18 13.18 -11.28
C ILE A 169 -10.60 13.55 -9.86
N ARG A 170 -11.91 13.71 -9.63
CA ARG A 170 -12.50 13.96 -8.30
C ARG A 170 -12.29 12.75 -7.39
N PHE A 171 -11.05 12.53 -6.97
CA PHE A 171 -10.69 11.46 -6.06
C PHE A 171 -11.07 11.88 -4.64
N LYS A 172 -11.71 10.98 -3.89
CA LYS A 172 -12.05 11.25 -2.48
C LYS A 172 -10.80 11.05 -1.60
N LEU A 173 -9.96 12.08 -1.54
CA LEU A 173 -8.84 12.17 -0.58
C LEU A 173 -9.20 11.76 0.86
N PRO A 174 -10.38 12.10 1.43
CA PRO A 174 -10.69 11.66 2.79
C PRO A 174 -10.76 10.14 2.93
N LEU A 175 -11.15 9.39 1.90
CA LEU A 175 -11.20 7.93 1.97
C LEU A 175 -9.78 7.34 2.06
N LEU A 176 -8.88 7.83 1.20
CA LEU A 176 -7.48 7.41 1.16
C LEU A 176 -6.73 7.81 2.44
N LEU A 177 -7.00 9.02 2.96
CA LEU A 177 -6.44 9.48 4.25
C LEU A 177 -6.90 8.61 5.41
N ILE A 178 -8.17 8.20 5.45
CA ILE A 178 -8.69 7.30 6.49
C ILE A 178 -7.97 5.95 6.43
N GLU A 179 -7.85 5.34 5.25
CA GLU A 179 -7.14 4.06 5.07
C GLU A 179 -5.65 4.17 5.41
N TYR A 180 -5.01 5.27 5.04
CA TYR A 180 -3.62 5.55 5.36
C TYR A 180 -3.37 5.67 6.86
N VAL A 181 -4.20 6.45 7.56
CA VAL A 181 -4.11 6.63 9.02
C VAL A 181 -4.40 5.31 9.74
N PHE A 182 -5.38 4.54 9.26
CA PHE A 182 -5.66 3.20 9.80
C PHE A 182 -4.47 2.26 9.64
N GLY A 183 -3.90 2.18 8.43
CA GLY A 183 -2.76 1.31 8.16
C GLY A 183 -1.51 1.68 8.96
N ILE A 184 -1.26 2.97 9.19
CA ILE A 184 -0.19 3.43 10.08
C ILE A 184 -0.46 3.06 11.53
N MET A 185 -1.68 3.27 12.04
CA MET A 185 -2.04 2.88 13.41
C MET A 185 -1.79 1.37 13.63
N ILE A 186 -2.18 0.53 12.67
CA ILE A 186 -1.97 -0.91 12.73
C ILE A 186 -0.49 -1.28 12.64
N CYS A 187 0.27 -0.69 11.72
CA CYS A 187 1.71 -0.91 11.61
C CYS A 187 2.43 -0.50 12.91
N SER A 188 2.03 0.61 13.53
CA SER A 188 2.58 1.07 14.80
C SER A 188 2.22 0.12 15.96
N TYR A 189 0.98 -0.37 16.01
CA TYR A 189 0.53 -1.34 17.01
C TYR A 189 1.30 -2.68 16.90
N LEU A 190 1.49 -3.17 15.68
CA LEU A 190 2.29 -4.38 15.39
C LEU A 190 3.79 -4.22 15.70
N CYS A 191 4.31 -3.00 15.67
CA CYS A 191 5.72 -2.73 15.93
C CYS A 191 6.02 -2.64 17.44
N PHE A 192 5.08 -2.11 18.23
CA PHE A 192 5.29 -1.79 19.64
C PHE A 192 4.73 -2.81 20.66
N ASP A 193 3.85 -3.75 20.28
CA ASP A 193 3.22 -4.65 21.27
C ASP A 193 3.30 -6.15 20.86
N ASP A 194 3.98 -6.95 21.69
CA ASP A 194 4.06 -8.43 21.60
C ASP A 194 2.96 -9.09 22.47
N ARG A 195 1.73 -8.58 22.41
CA ARG A 195 0.57 -9.10 23.18
C ARG A 195 -0.21 -10.19 22.43
N GLU A 196 -0.93 -11.00 23.21
CA GLU A 196 -1.57 -12.29 22.86
C GLU A 196 -2.29 -12.36 21.50
N LEU A 197 -2.23 -13.54 20.89
CA LEU A 197 -2.90 -13.95 19.64
C LEU A 197 -4.36 -13.48 19.54
N VAL A 198 -5.06 -13.45 20.67
CA VAL A 198 -6.47 -13.04 20.77
C VAL A 198 -6.68 -11.58 20.36
N CYS A 199 -5.78 -10.65 20.74
CA CYS A 199 -5.88 -9.24 20.33
C CYS A 199 -5.66 -9.07 18.83
N ARG A 200 -4.77 -9.87 18.22
CA ARG A 200 -4.53 -9.87 16.77
C ARG A 200 -5.74 -10.35 15.98
N ILE A 201 -6.38 -11.44 16.42
CA ILE A 201 -7.60 -11.96 15.78
C ILE A 201 -8.78 -10.98 15.93
N ILE A 202 -8.94 -10.35 17.09
CA ILE A 202 -9.99 -9.34 17.31
C ILE A 202 -9.78 -8.13 16.40
N LEU A 203 -8.54 -7.62 16.29
CA LEU A 203 -8.21 -6.52 15.39
C LEU A 203 -8.47 -6.88 13.93
N GLU A 204 -8.22 -8.12 13.53
CA GLU A 204 -8.49 -8.57 12.17
C GLU A 204 -9.98 -8.64 11.86
N ILE A 205 -10.79 -9.16 12.78
CA ILE A 205 -12.26 -9.19 12.65
C ILE A 205 -12.82 -7.76 12.58
N VAL A 206 -12.33 -6.85 13.42
CA VAL A 206 -12.72 -5.43 13.38
C VAL A 206 -12.30 -4.78 12.06
N MET A 207 -11.12 -5.13 11.52
CA MET A 207 -10.68 -4.63 10.22
C MET A 207 -11.53 -5.14 9.07
N ILE A 208 -11.80 -6.44 9.03
CA ILE A 208 -12.67 -7.04 8.01
C ILE A 208 -14.05 -6.39 8.08
N ALA A 209 -14.60 -6.17 9.27
CA ALA A 209 -15.87 -5.46 9.44
C ALA A 209 -15.80 -4.00 8.95
N PHE A 210 -14.71 -3.27 9.21
CA PHE A 210 -14.52 -1.90 8.75
C PHE A 210 -14.36 -1.80 7.22
N TYR A 211 -13.57 -2.69 6.62
CA TYR A 211 -13.40 -2.76 5.16
C TYR A 211 -14.66 -3.24 4.45
N LEU A 212 -15.40 -4.20 5.01
CA LEU A 212 -16.72 -4.60 4.52
C LEU A 212 -17.73 -3.46 4.61
N PHE A 213 -17.68 -2.65 5.67
CA PHE A 213 -18.52 -1.46 5.79
C PHE A 213 -18.16 -0.38 4.75
N LEU A 214 -16.86 -0.15 4.50
CA LEU A 214 -16.38 0.75 3.45
C LEU A 214 -16.80 0.27 2.06
N LEU A 215 -16.62 -1.02 1.77
CA LEU A 215 -17.06 -1.66 0.53
C LEU A 215 -18.57 -1.58 0.36
N TRP A 216 -19.35 -1.87 1.41
CA TRP A 216 -20.80 -1.72 1.38
C TRP A 216 -21.19 -0.27 1.09
N ARG A 217 -20.53 0.72 1.70
CA ARG A 217 -20.79 2.15 1.46
C ARG A 217 -20.35 2.62 0.06
N ALA A 218 -19.34 1.99 -0.54
CA ALA A 218 -18.90 2.24 -1.91
C ALA A 218 -19.89 1.63 -2.92
N VAL A 219 -20.25 0.36 -2.75
CA VAL A 219 -21.21 -0.37 -3.59
C VAL A 219 -22.60 0.25 -3.53
N ASN A 220 -23.08 0.63 -2.35
CA ASN A 220 -24.40 1.23 -2.18
C ASN A 220 -24.48 2.67 -2.76
N ARG A 221 -23.32 3.34 -2.98
CA ARG A 221 -23.23 4.61 -3.71
C ARG A 221 -23.21 4.41 -5.22
N TYR A 222 -22.55 3.37 -5.72
CA TYR A 222 -22.63 2.98 -7.13
C TYR A 222 -24.08 2.70 -7.54
N ARG A 223 -24.83 1.97 -6.70
CA ARG A 223 -26.25 1.67 -6.91
C ARG A 223 -27.18 2.90 -6.89
N ARG A 224 -26.77 4.01 -6.28
CA ARG A 224 -27.53 5.28 -6.25
C ARG A 224 -27.19 6.23 -7.41
N SER A 225 -26.14 5.93 -8.19
CA SER A 225 -25.67 6.77 -9.30
C SER A 225 -26.06 6.24 -10.69
N CYS A 226 -26.61 5.02 -10.76
CA CYS A 226 -27.35 4.48 -11.91
C CYS A 226 -28.85 4.72 -11.70
#